data_AF-M2VB91-F1
#
_entry.id   AF-M2VB91-F1
#
_cell.length_a   1.000
_cell.length_b   1.000
_cell.length_c   1.000
_cell.angle_alpha   90.00
_cell.angle_beta   90.00
_cell.angle_gamma   90.00
#
_symmetry.space_group_name_H-M   'P 1'
#
loop_
_entity.id
_entity.type
_entity.pdbx_description
1 polymer ?
#
loop_
_entity_poly.entity_id
_entity_poly.type
_entity_poly.pdbx_seq_one_letter_code
_entity_poly.pdbx_strand_id
1 'polypeptide(L)'
;MSGVNARHCLQASLSSRISFTRPPLTIDDSAVLRSNTTMLFTVFGAAFGLQLAFDTSSDKIWDRVNRGRQWKDIKHRYMEAAEDDE
;
A
#
# COMPACT_ATOMS: atom_id res chain seq x y z
N MET A 1 9.37 73.04 -31.36
CA MET A 1 8.75 71.71 -31.46
C MET A 1 9.83 70.67 -31.19
N SER A 2 10.07 70.34 -29.93
CA SER A 2 11.09 69.35 -29.53
C SER A 2 10.36 68.12 -29.00
N GLY A 3 10.39 67.05 -29.80
CA GLY A 3 9.69 65.80 -29.53
C GLY A 3 10.33 65.06 -28.37
N VAL A 4 9.77 65.24 -27.18
CA VAL A 4 10.08 64.40 -26.02
C VAL A 4 9.57 62.99 -26.35
N ASN A 5 10.54 62.12 -26.62
CA ASN A 5 10.34 60.73 -27.01
C ASN A 5 9.65 59.99 -25.86
N ALA A 6 8.32 59.83 -25.96
CA ALA A 6 7.45 59.16 -24.99
C ALA A 6 7.73 57.65 -24.82
N ARG A 7 8.91 57.18 -25.25
CA ARG A 7 9.39 55.81 -25.06
C ARG A 7 10.18 55.63 -23.76
N HIS A 8 10.55 56.72 -23.07
CA HIS A 8 11.28 56.64 -21.80
C HIS A 8 10.40 56.76 -20.55
N CYS A 9 9.09 57.00 -20.69
CA CYS A 9 8.17 57.09 -19.54
C CYS A 9 7.37 55.80 -19.25
N LEU A 10 7.49 54.77 -20.10
CA LEU A 10 6.84 53.46 -19.93
C LEU A 10 7.71 52.43 -19.18
N GLN A 11 8.73 52.88 -18.45
CA GLN A 11 9.47 52.01 -17.53
C GLN A 11 9.11 52.25 -16.06
N ALA A 12 8.15 53.13 -15.80
CA ALA A 12 7.60 53.39 -14.47
C ALA A 12 6.23 52.72 -14.32
N SER A 13 6.18 51.38 -14.43
CA SER A 13 5.01 50.65 -13.95
C SER A 13 5.36 49.21 -13.62
N LEU A 14 5.26 48.91 -12.32
CA LEU A 14 4.95 47.59 -11.78
C LEU A 14 6.03 46.51 -11.96
N SER A 15 7.26 46.76 -11.46
CA SER A 15 8.06 45.66 -10.91
C SER A 15 7.62 45.39 -9.47
N SER A 16 6.40 44.90 -9.33
CA SER A 16 5.95 44.17 -8.15
C SER A 16 5.43 42.84 -8.64
N ARG A 17 6.33 42.03 -9.22
CA ARG A 17 6.12 40.58 -9.21
C ARG A 17 6.29 40.16 -7.76
N ILE A 18 5.18 40.15 -7.04
CA ILE A 18 5.03 39.26 -5.90
C ILE A 18 5.34 37.88 -6.48
N SER A 19 6.54 37.36 -6.18
CA SER A 19 6.86 35.96 -6.38
C SER A 19 5.97 35.18 -5.45
N PHE A 20 4.73 34.93 -5.88
CA PHE A 20 3.85 33.96 -5.26
C PHE A 20 4.46 32.60 -5.58
N THR A 21 5.49 32.20 -4.83
CA THR A 21 5.89 30.81 -4.75
C THR A 21 4.71 30.10 -4.14
N ARG A 22 3.89 29.46 -4.98
CA ARG A 22 2.86 28.53 -4.53
C ARG A 22 3.57 27.56 -3.57
N PRO A 23 3.19 27.48 -2.28
CA PRO A 23 3.75 26.46 -1.42
C PRO A 23 3.45 25.12 -2.08
N PRO A 24 4.41 24.18 -2.15
CA PRO A 24 4.13 22.91 -2.76
C PRO A 24 3.04 22.24 -1.93
N LEU A 25 1.88 22.01 -2.55
CA LEU A 25 0.89 21.07 -2.02
C LEU A 25 1.45 19.67 -2.29
N THR A 26 2.50 19.26 -1.56
CA THR A 26 2.93 17.86 -1.58
C THR A 26 1.91 17.09 -0.76
N ILE A 27 0.81 16.73 -1.40
CA ILE A 27 -0.01 15.60 -0.97
C ILE A 27 0.95 14.42 -1.02
N ASP A 28 1.20 13.79 0.12
CA ASP A 28 2.16 12.71 0.32
C ASP A 28 2.18 11.72 -0.86
N ASP A 29 3.22 11.79 -1.69
CA ASP A 29 3.38 10.91 -2.84
C ASP A 29 3.53 9.47 -2.32
N SER A 30 2.53 8.63 -2.56
CA SER A 30 2.55 7.21 -2.18
C SER A 30 3.73 6.50 -2.85
N ALA A 31 4.81 6.27 -2.08
CA ALA A 31 6.09 5.77 -2.56
C ALA A 31 6.00 4.44 -3.34
N VAL A 32 4.99 3.63 -3.03
CA VAL A 32 4.76 2.32 -3.67
C VAL A 32 3.80 2.37 -4.86
N LEU A 33 2.99 3.43 -4.99
CA LEU A 33 1.93 3.52 -6.01
C LEU A 33 2.29 4.44 -7.19
N ARG A 34 3.27 5.35 -7.01
CA ARG A 34 3.64 6.36 -8.03
C ARG A 34 4.50 5.81 -9.17
N SER A 35 5.12 4.66 -8.98
CA SER A 35 6.10 4.07 -9.91
C SER A 35 5.57 2.73 -10.41
N ASN A 36 5.43 2.57 -11.74
CA ASN A 36 4.92 1.32 -12.35
C ASN A 36 5.75 0.10 -11.94
N THR A 37 7.09 0.24 -11.95
CA THR A 37 7.99 -0.84 -11.56
C THR A 37 7.86 -1.16 -10.07
N THR A 38 7.86 -0.15 -9.21
CA THR A 38 7.72 -0.34 -7.75
C THR A 38 6.39 -0.99 -7.42
N MET A 39 5.30 -0.55 -8.05
CA MET A 39 3.98 -1.13 -7.90
C MET A 39 3.97 -2.63 -8.25
N LEU A 40 4.55 -3.02 -9.39
CA LEU A 40 4.60 -4.43 -9.80
C LEU A 40 5.36 -5.29 -8.78
N PHE A 41 6.53 -4.83 -8.32
CA PHE A 41 7.27 -5.53 -7.28
C PHE A 41 6.51 -5.59 -5.95
N THR A 42 5.83 -4.51 -5.57
CA THR A 42 5.01 -4.48 -4.36
C THR A 42 3.86 -5.46 -4.46
N VAL A 43 3.15 -5.54 -5.59
CA VAL A 43 2.04 -6.47 -5.77
C VAL A 43 2.52 -7.92 -5.75
N PHE A 44 3.59 -8.26 -6.47
CA PHE A 44 4.12 -9.62 -6.44
C PHE A 44 4.68 -9.99 -5.06
N GLY A 45 5.45 -9.11 -4.43
CA GLY A 45 5.96 -9.32 -3.08
C GLY A 45 4.85 -9.47 -2.05
N ALA A 46 3.82 -8.63 -2.14
CA ALA A 46 2.64 -8.72 -1.29
C ALA A 46 1.84 -10.01 -1.55
N ALA A 47 1.69 -10.43 -2.81
CA ALA A 47 1.00 -11.67 -3.14
C ALA A 47 1.67 -12.89 -2.47
N PHE A 48 2.99 -13.03 -2.58
CA PHE A 48 3.70 -14.12 -1.90
C PHE A 48 3.66 -13.99 -0.37
N GLY A 49 3.89 -12.78 0.15
CA GLY A 49 3.88 -12.55 1.60
C GLY A 49 2.50 -12.80 2.22
N LEU A 50 1.45 -12.31 1.58
CA LEU A 50 0.07 -12.52 2.01
C LEU A 50 -0.36 -13.96 1.82
N GLN A 51 0.05 -14.65 0.76
CA GLN A 51 -0.28 -16.07 0.57
C GLN A 51 0.22 -16.91 1.76
N LEU A 52 1.51 -16.81 2.10
CA LEU A 52 2.08 -17.55 3.23
C LEU A 52 1.41 -17.19 4.57
N ALA A 53 1.16 -15.90 4.79
CA ALA A 53 0.52 -15.42 6.01
C ALA A 53 -0.95 -15.86 6.07
N PHE A 54 -1.68 -15.79 4.97
CA PHE A 54 -3.10 -16.11 4.87
C PHE A 54 -3.34 -17.60 5.04
N ASP A 55 -2.58 -18.47 4.37
CA ASP A 55 -2.72 -19.92 4.49
C ASP A 55 -2.54 -20.35 5.95
N THR A 56 -1.42 -19.93 6.57
CA THR A 56 -1.10 -20.30 7.96
C THR A 56 -2.10 -19.72 8.97
N SER A 57 -2.55 -18.48 8.75
CA SER A 57 -3.48 -17.82 9.67
C SER A 57 -4.88 -18.39 9.57
N SER A 58 -5.35 -18.64 8.35
CA SER A 58 -6.67 -19.21 8.08
C SER A 58 -6.80 -20.60 8.67
N ASP A 59 -5.80 -21.46 8.49
CA ASP A 59 -5.77 -22.80 9.12
C ASP A 59 -5.83 -22.69 10.65
N LYS A 60 -5.03 -21.81 11.26
CA LYS A 60 -5.06 -21.61 12.72
C LYS A 60 -6.41 -21.12 13.24
N ILE A 61 -7.07 -20.24 12.49
CA ILE A 61 -8.40 -19.73 12.84
C ILE A 61 -9.41 -20.88 12.75
N TRP A 62 -9.40 -21.62 11.64
CA TRP A 62 -10.27 -22.77 11.42
C TRP A 62 -10.11 -23.83 12.50
N ASP A 63 -8.86 -24.15 12.84
CA ASP A 63 -8.50 -25.13 13.86
C ASP A 63 -9.03 -24.77 15.24
N ARG A 64 -8.98 -23.49 15.60
CA ARG A 64 -9.51 -23.01 16.88
C ARG A 64 -11.03 -23.08 16.93
N VAL A 65 -11.70 -22.69 15.85
CA VAL A 65 -13.17 -22.66 15.78
C VAL A 65 -13.76 -24.07 15.74
N ASN A 66 -13.04 -25.03 15.14
CA ASN A 66 -13.51 -26.41 14.97
C ASN A 66 -12.81 -27.43 15.89
N ARG A 67 -12.19 -26.98 16.98
CA ARG A 67 -11.60 -27.90 17.98
C ARG A 67 -12.59 -28.97 18.41
N GLY A 68 -12.11 -30.22 18.46
CA GLY A 68 -12.90 -31.37 18.89
C GLY A 68 -13.85 -31.94 17.84
N ARG A 69 -13.99 -31.30 16.67
CA ARG A 69 -14.73 -31.84 15.51
C ARG A 69 -13.85 -32.21 14.33
N GLN A 70 -12.56 -31.88 14.40
CA GLN A 70 -11.65 -32.16 13.30
C GLN A 70 -11.22 -33.62 13.35
N TRP A 71 -11.10 -34.25 12.19
CA TRP A 71 -10.60 -35.62 12.09
C TRP A 71 -9.26 -35.80 12.80
N LYS A 72 -8.35 -34.81 12.70
CA LYS A 72 -7.06 -34.84 13.41
C LYS A 72 -7.18 -34.90 14.94
N ASP A 73 -8.26 -34.35 15.51
CA ASP A 73 -8.51 -34.39 16.95
C ASP A 73 -9.15 -35.73 17.36
N ILE A 74 -9.90 -36.40 16.48
CA ILE A 74 -10.69 -37.61 16.81
C ILE A 74 -9.99 -38.91 16.38
N LYS A 75 -9.13 -38.86 15.35
CA LYS A 75 -8.47 -40.03 14.73
C LYS A 75 -7.82 -40.98 15.73
N HIS A 76 -7.17 -40.43 16.76
CA HIS A 76 -6.47 -41.22 17.77
C HIS A 76 -7.39 -42.23 18.48
N ARG A 77 -8.66 -41.87 18.74
CA ARG A 77 -9.65 -42.77 19.35
C ARG A 77 -9.99 -43.97 18.45
N TYR A 78 -9.93 -43.82 17.14
CA TYR A 78 -10.24 -44.89 16.19
C TYR A 78 -9.03 -45.77 15.87
N MET A 79 -7.81 -45.22 15.95
CA MET A 79 -6.59 -46.02 15.76
C MET A 79 -6.36 -46.95 16.96
N GLU A 80 -6.56 -46.46 18.18
CA GLU A 80 -6.44 -47.25 19.42
C GLU A 80 -7.50 -48.37 19.48
N ALA A 81 -8.75 -48.06 19.12
CA ALA A 81 -9.82 -49.06 19.04
C ALA A 81 -9.57 -50.15 17.97
N ALA A 82 -8.77 -49.87 16.93
CA ALA A 82 -8.40 -50.86 15.93
C ALA A 82 -7.24 -51.77 16.39
N GLU A 83 -6.42 -51.33 17.36
CA GLU A 83 -5.34 -52.12 17.95
C GLU A 83 -5.83 -53.01 19.10
N ASP A 84 -6.87 -52.60 19.84
CA ASP A 84 -7.47 -53.39 20.94
C ASP A 84 -8.39 -54.55 20.45
N ASP A 85 -8.83 -54.51 19.18
CA ASP A 85 -9.71 -55.53 18.55
C ASP A 85 -8.93 -56.65 17.80
N GLU A 86 -7.58 -56.63 17.83
CA GLU A 86 -6.68 -57.67 17.29
C GLU A 86 -5.96 -58.46 18.40
#